data_AF-A0A9D8ZB55-F1
#
_entry.id   AF-A0A9D8ZB55-F1
#
_cell.length_a   1.000
_cell.length_b   1.000
_cell.length_c   1.000
_cell.angle_alpha   90.00
_cell.angle_beta   90.00
_cell.angle_gamma   90.00
#
_symmetry.space_group_name_H-M   'P 1'
#
loop_
_entity.id
_entity.type
_entity.pdbx_description
1 polymer ?
#
loop_
_entity_poly.entity_id
_entity_poly.type
_entity_poly.pdbx_seq_one_letter_code
_entity_poly.pdbx_strand_id
1 'polypeptide(L)'
;RDAVEVSLHAAQDAGSLAGFSMFDISPGTVVGSMFPNIFGLDSLVAIGLLLIGLTIFGVAIYEGYDKISDRYPGYGRVWRKERLAYEKRQAVRNGVRDDLSDYFTRCRFWFETQHTRHTAAKREIEKSLNILEANRDKAVGIAAKAGDQERSLKIAYRQAHRRARNKFRDKLGEQAAIPAYFDEIVTPNLPAFDLTKEREQANAAIKSIEQNLTALNLSREWLETHIQSVQKGLSSIQKQVNKEVAKVRESRMASQHQDDARSA
;
A
#
# COMPACT_ATOMS: atom_id res chain seq x y z
N ARG A 1 -57.92 48.44 -14.67
CA ARG A 1 -59.25 49.08 -14.47
C ARG A 1 -59.95 48.97 -15.80
N ASP A 2 -61.12 48.37 -15.80
CA ASP A 2 -61.80 47.92 -17.02
C ASP A 2 -62.17 49.13 -17.89
N ALA A 3 -61.97 49.05 -19.21
CA ALA A 3 -62.28 50.17 -20.11
C ALA A 3 -63.77 50.57 -20.03
N VAL A 4 -64.61 49.59 -19.73
CA VAL A 4 -66.05 49.78 -19.49
C VAL A 4 -66.31 50.65 -18.26
N GLU A 5 -65.64 50.38 -17.14
CA GLU A 5 -65.81 51.15 -15.89
C GLU A 5 -65.43 52.63 -16.07
N VAL A 6 -64.34 52.90 -16.79
CA VAL A 6 -63.88 54.28 -17.03
C VAL A 6 -64.88 55.06 -17.90
N SER A 7 -65.41 54.43 -18.95
CA SER A 7 -66.40 55.05 -19.83
C SER A 7 -67.76 55.25 -19.16
N LEU A 8 -68.17 54.34 -18.26
CA LEU A 8 -69.40 54.44 -17.48
C LEU A 8 -69.34 55.63 -16.51
N HIS A 9 -68.22 55.80 -15.81
CA HIS A 9 -68.02 56.95 -14.93
C HIS A 9 -68.00 58.27 -15.70
N ALA A 10 -67.37 58.32 -16.88
CA ALA A 10 -67.38 59.51 -17.71
C ALA A 10 -68.80 59.88 -18.21
N ALA A 11 -69.62 58.88 -18.59
CA ALA A 11 -71.01 59.10 -18.99
C ALA A 11 -71.91 59.55 -17.83
N GLN A 12 -71.63 59.05 -16.62
CA GLN A 12 -72.28 59.47 -15.37
C GLN A 12 -71.95 60.91 -15.01
N ASP A 13 -70.68 61.31 -15.11
CA ASP A 13 -70.26 62.69 -14.86
C ASP A 13 -70.80 63.67 -15.91
N ALA A 14 -70.98 63.23 -17.15
CA ALA A 14 -71.60 63.99 -18.23
C ALA A 14 -73.15 64.02 -18.17
N GLY A 15 -73.78 63.34 -17.22
CA GLY A 15 -75.24 63.30 -17.06
C GLY A 15 -76.01 62.59 -18.17
N SER A 16 -75.35 61.74 -18.98
CA SER A 16 -75.89 61.10 -20.19
C SER A 16 -76.11 59.59 -20.05
N LEU A 17 -76.24 59.09 -18.81
CA LEU A 17 -76.38 57.66 -18.47
C LEU A 17 -77.49 56.92 -19.24
N ALA A 18 -78.59 57.59 -19.58
CA ALA A 18 -79.71 56.97 -20.29
C ALA A 18 -79.39 56.54 -21.74
N GLY A 19 -78.32 57.09 -22.34
CA GLY A 19 -77.85 56.75 -23.69
C GLY A 19 -76.57 55.92 -23.72
N PHE A 20 -76.05 55.50 -22.57
CA PHE A 20 -74.80 54.74 -22.52
C PHE A 20 -75.04 53.28 -22.94
N SER A 21 -74.38 52.83 -24.01
CA SER A 21 -74.33 51.44 -24.42
C SER A 21 -72.91 50.91 -24.31
N MET A 22 -72.76 49.75 -23.66
CA MET A 22 -71.48 49.04 -23.59
C MET A 22 -70.98 48.61 -24.99
N PHE A 23 -71.89 48.53 -25.97
CA PHE A 23 -71.57 48.16 -27.36
C PHE A 23 -70.98 49.30 -28.19
N ASP A 24 -71.00 50.55 -27.69
CA ASP A 24 -70.37 51.69 -28.36
C ASP A 24 -68.85 51.76 -28.09
N ILE A 25 -68.36 50.99 -27.12
CA ILE A 25 -66.94 50.88 -26.82
C ILE A 25 -66.31 49.90 -27.81
N SER A 26 -65.25 50.33 -28.50
CA SER A 26 -64.59 49.49 -29.49
C SER A 26 -64.13 48.16 -28.86
N PRO A 27 -64.43 47.00 -29.48
CA PRO A 27 -64.01 45.70 -28.95
C PRO A 27 -62.49 45.59 -28.76
N GLY A 28 -61.70 46.28 -29.59
CA GLY A 28 -60.24 46.31 -29.48
C GLY A 28 -59.74 46.98 -28.20
N THR A 29 -60.44 48.02 -27.73
CA THR A 29 -60.09 48.74 -26.49
C THR A 29 -60.35 47.87 -25.25
N VAL A 30 -61.43 47.09 -25.28
CA VAL A 30 -61.78 46.15 -24.20
C VAL A 30 -60.77 45.01 -24.14
N VAL A 31 -60.46 44.36 -25.27
CA VAL A 31 -59.48 43.25 -25.33
C VAL A 31 -58.08 43.70 -24.92
N GLY A 32 -57.62 44.89 -25.34
CA GLY A 32 -56.32 45.43 -24.93
C GLY A 32 -56.23 45.75 -23.43
N SER A 33 -57.35 46.08 -22.79
CA SER A 33 -57.40 46.34 -21.35
C SER A 33 -57.52 45.07 -20.49
N MET A 34 -57.94 43.93 -21.09
CA MET A 34 -58.10 42.65 -20.40
C MET A 34 -56.77 41.92 -20.14
N PHE A 35 -55.74 42.14 -20.98
CA PHE A 35 -54.43 41.51 -20.81
C PHE A 35 -53.37 42.56 -20.42
N PRO A 36 -53.01 42.70 -19.13
CA PRO A 36 -51.96 43.63 -18.74
C PRO A 36 -50.62 43.20 -19.35
N ASN A 37 -50.00 44.07 -20.15
CA ASN A 37 -48.68 43.85 -20.74
C ASN A 37 -47.58 43.97 -19.66
N ILE A 38 -47.32 42.88 -18.94
CA ILE A 38 -46.37 42.84 -17.80
C ILE A 38 -44.95 43.26 -18.22
N PHE A 39 -44.58 43.07 -19.49
CA PHE A 39 -43.24 43.36 -20.01
C PHE A 39 -43.11 44.68 -20.77
N GLY A 40 -44.20 45.46 -20.92
CA GLY A 40 -44.16 46.79 -21.57
C GLY A 40 -43.67 46.76 -23.02
N LEU A 41 -43.99 45.72 -23.78
CA LEU A 41 -43.55 45.50 -25.17
C LEU A 41 -44.37 46.31 -26.20
N ASP A 42 -44.71 47.56 -25.89
CA ASP A 42 -45.55 48.39 -26.77
C ASP A 42 -44.75 49.08 -27.90
N SER A 43 -43.41 49.10 -27.80
CA SER A 43 -42.54 49.80 -28.75
C SER A 43 -41.51 48.87 -29.39
N LEU A 44 -41.21 49.13 -30.67
CA LEU A 44 -40.21 48.40 -31.44
C LEU A 44 -38.80 48.53 -30.82
N VAL A 45 -38.56 49.62 -30.09
CA VAL A 45 -37.33 49.84 -29.31
C VAL A 45 -37.25 48.89 -28.10
N ALA A 46 -38.38 48.62 -27.43
CA ALA A 46 -38.42 47.69 -26.31
C ALA A 46 -38.12 46.24 -26.77
N ILE A 47 -38.65 45.84 -27.93
CA ILE A 47 -38.32 44.56 -28.56
C ILE A 47 -36.85 44.49 -28.96
N GLY A 48 -36.30 45.58 -29.54
CA GLY A 48 -34.88 45.67 -29.88
C GLY A 48 -33.95 45.54 -28.67
N LEU A 49 -34.26 46.22 -27.57
CA LEU A 49 -33.50 46.12 -26.32
C LEU A 49 -33.60 44.73 -25.69
N LEU A 50 -34.76 44.09 -25.77
CA LEU A 50 -34.93 42.72 -25.28
C LEU A 50 -34.08 41.74 -26.08
N LEU A 51 -34.05 41.85 -27.41
CA LEU A 51 -33.21 41.00 -28.25
C LEU A 51 -31.72 41.23 -27.99
N ILE A 52 -31.27 42.49 -27.85
CA ILE A 52 -29.88 42.81 -27.52
C ILE A 52 -29.52 42.24 -26.14
N GLY A 53 -30.38 42.45 -25.13
CA GLY A 53 -30.20 41.88 -23.79
C GLY A 53 -30.11 40.35 -23.81
N LEU A 54 -30.96 39.70 -24.61
CA LEU A 54 -31.00 38.24 -24.73
C LEU A 54 -29.78 37.68 -25.48
N THR A 55 -29.25 38.41 -26.46
CA THR A 55 -27.98 38.03 -27.14
C THR A 55 -26.78 38.13 -26.20
N ILE A 56 -26.67 39.21 -25.41
CA ILE A 56 -25.60 39.37 -24.41
C ILE A 56 -25.71 38.30 -23.33
N PHE A 57 -26.93 38.01 -22.87
CA PHE A 57 -27.21 36.94 -21.92
C PHE A 57 -26.85 35.56 -22.49
N GLY A 58 -27.16 35.30 -23.76
CA GLY A 58 -26.78 34.06 -24.45
C GLY A 58 -25.27 33.88 -24.56
N VAL A 59 -24.53 34.95 -24.88
CA VAL A 59 -23.06 34.93 -24.90
C VAL A 59 -22.49 34.70 -23.50
N ALA A 60 -23.08 35.33 -22.47
CA ALA A 60 -22.65 35.17 -21.08
C ALA A 60 -22.87 33.75 -20.55
N ILE A 61 -23.96 33.07 -20.96
CA ILE A 61 -24.20 31.65 -20.63
C ILE A 61 -23.21 30.74 -21.36
N TYR A 62 -22.95 31.00 -22.65
CA TYR A 62 -22.13 30.13 -23.48
C TYR A 62 -20.63 30.23 -23.17
N GLU A 63 -20.11 31.44 -22.96
CA GLU A 63 -18.68 31.67 -22.74
C GLU A 63 -18.30 31.91 -21.27
N GLY A 64 -19.29 32.09 -20.39
CA GLY A 64 -19.13 32.46 -18.99
C GLY A 64 -18.96 33.97 -18.80
N TYR A 65 -19.54 34.51 -17.72
CA TYR A 65 -19.47 35.93 -17.34
C TYR A 65 -18.04 36.50 -17.24
N ASP A 66 -17.03 35.63 -17.07
CA ASP A 66 -15.61 36.00 -17.00
C ASP A 66 -15.14 36.79 -18.23
N LYS A 67 -15.65 36.56 -19.45
CA LYS A 67 -15.16 37.29 -20.63
C LYS A 67 -15.57 38.76 -20.67
N ILE A 68 -16.65 39.12 -19.97
CA ILE A 68 -17.22 40.47 -19.96
C ILE A 68 -16.79 41.24 -18.70
N SER A 69 -16.47 40.54 -17.60
CA SER A 69 -16.03 41.12 -16.33
C SER A 69 -14.51 41.07 -16.08
N ASP A 70 -13.74 40.34 -16.89
CA ASP A 70 -12.28 40.26 -16.76
C ASP A 70 -11.64 41.57 -17.23
N ARG A 71 -11.21 42.36 -16.24
CA ARG A 71 -10.45 43.61 -16.43
C ARG A 71 -9.17 43.39 -17.26
N TYR A 72 -8.69 42.14 -17.39
CA TYR A 72 -7.53 41.75 -18.18
C TYR A 72 -7.78 40.46 -18.99
N PRO A 73 -8.35 40.55 -20.21
CA PRO A 73 -8.78 39.40 -20.99
C PRO A 73 -7.64 38.39 -21.21
N GLY A 74 -7.82 37.17 -20.66
CA GLY A 74 -6.90 36.04 -20.83
C GLY A 74 -6.10 35.66 -19.58
N TYR A 75 -6.08 36.52 -18.55
CA TYR A 75 -5.36 36.27 -17.30
C TYR A 75 -5.93 35.05 -16.54
N GLY A 76 -7.26 34.89 -16.53
CA GLY A 76 -7.92 33.71 -15.94
C GLY A 76 -7.60 32.38 -16.62
N ARG A 77 -7.19 32.38 -17.90
CA ARG A 77 -6.75 31.15 -18.60
C ARG A 77 -5.32 30.77 -18.23
N VAL A 78 -4.44 31.76 -18.14
CA VAL A 78 -3.05 31.56 -17.69
C VAL A 78 -3.05 31.08 -16.24
N TRP A 79 -3.85 31.70 -15.38
CA TRP A 79 -3.99 31.30 -13.98
C TRP A 79 -4.49 29.86 -13.81
N ARG A 80 -5.51 29.44 -14.57
CA ARG A 80 -6.00 28.05 -14.56
C ARG A 80 -4.95 27.06 -15.04
N LYS A 81 -4.20 27.40 -16.10
CA LYS A 81 -3.08 26.57 -16.59
C LYS A 81 -1.94 26.49 -15.58
N GLU A 82 -1.55 27.59 -14.95
CA GLU A 82 -0.56 27.61 -13.86
C GLU A 82 -1.03 26.74 -12.69
N ARG A 83 -2.26 26.91 -12.20
CA ARG A 83 -2.80 26.11 -11.09
C ARG A 83 -2.82 24.61 -11.40
N LEU A 84 -3.28 24.22 -12.58
CA LEU A 84 -3.25 22.82 -13.02
C LEU A 84 -1.81 22.27 -13.10
N ALA A 85 -0.85 23.08 -13.55
CA ALA A 85 0.56 22.68 -13.57
C ALA A 85 1.14 22.54 -12.14
N TYR A 86 0.75 23.42 -11.22
CA TYR A 86 1.12 23.33 -9.80
C TYR A 86 0.52 22.08 -9.14
N GLU A 87 -0.77 21.82 -9.34
CA GLU A 87 -1.45 20.63 -8.82
C GLU A 87 -0.83 19.34 -9.36
N LYS A 88 -0.52 19.28 -10.67
CA LYS A 88 0.21 18.14 -11.26
C LYS A 88 1.61 17.94 -10.64
N ARG A 89 2.37 19.01 -10.42
CA ARG A 89 3.69 18.92 -9.76
C ARG A 89 3.56 18.46 -8.32
N GLN A 90 2.53 18.89 -7.61
CA GLN A 90 2.27 18.43 -6.24
C GLN A 90 1.86 16.96 -6.21
N ALA A 91 1.03 16.52 -7.14
CA ALA A 91 0.64 15.12 -7.29
C ALA A 91 1.85 14.21 -7.57
N VAL A 92 2.74 14.61 -8.48
CA VAL A 92 3.99 13.86 -8.75
C VAL A 92 4.87 13.79 -7.51
N ARG A 93 5.02 14.88 -6.74
CA ARG A 93 5.81 14.87 -5.50
C ARG A 93 5.23 13.94 -4.44
N ASN A 94 3.91 13.98 -4.24
CA ASN A 94 3.24 13.10 -3.28
C ASN A 94 3.36 11.64 -3.74
N GLY A 95 3.12 11.36 -5.03
CA GLY A 95 3.28 10.01 -5.60
C GLY A 95 4.68 9.45 -5.39
N VAL A 96 5.73 10.23 -5.68
CA VAL A 96 7.13 9.79 -5.44
C VAL A 96 7.40 9.51 -3.95
N ARG A 97 6.82 10.30 -3.05
CA ARG A 97 6.97 10.08 -1.60
C ARG A 97 6.29 8.79 -1.17
N ASP A 98 5.08 8.55 -1.66
CA ASP A 98 4.28 7.37 -1.34
C ASP A 98 4.94 6.10 -1.94
N ASP A 99 5.39 6.15 -3.19
CA ASP A 99 6.14 5.06 -3.85
C ASP A 99 7.43 4.71 -3.10
N LEU A 100 8.20 5.70 -2.66
CA LEU A 100 9.38 5.45 -1.83
C LEU A 100 9.01 4.83 -0.48
N SER A 101 7.94 5.32 0.16
CA SER A 101 7.47 4.79 1.44
C SER A 101 7.05 3.32 1.31
N ASP A 102 6.33 2.98 0.25
CA ASP A 102 5.91 1.63 -0.07
C ASP A 102 7.10 0.73 -0.37
N TYR A 103 8.05 1.20 -1.18
CA TYR A 103 9.29 0.47 -1.47
C TYR A 103 10.05 0.13 -0.18
N PHE A 104 10.27 1.11 0.70
CA PHE A 104 10.98 0.88 1.96
C PHE A 104 10.23 -0.05 2.90
N THR A 105 8.90 0.02 2.93
CA THR A 105 8.06 -0.89 3.72
C THR A 105 8.21 -2.33 3.22
N ARG A 106 8.21 -2.54 1.90
CA ARG A 106 8.46 -3.85 1.29
C ARG A 106 9.86 -4.37 1.59
N CYS A 107 10.88 -3.51 1.52
CA CYS A 107 12.25 -3.88 1.89
C CYS A 107 12.33 -4.32 3.35
N ARG A 108 11.73 -3.56 4.28
CA ARG A 108 11.72 -3.91 5.71
C ARG A 108 11.05 -5.26 5.95
N PHE A 109 9.88 -5.48 5.36
CA PHE A 109 9.16 -6.74 5.46
C PHE A 109 9.98 -7.91 4.89
N TRP A 110 10.66 -7.70 3.76
CA TRP A 110 11.54 -8.70 3.18
C TRP A 110 12.70 -9.05 4.13
N PHE A 111 13.39 -8.07 4.71
CA PHE A 111 14.46 -8.32 5.68
C PHE A 111 13.97 -9.08 6.92
N GLU A 112 12.83 -8.71 7.49
CA GLU A 112 12.24 -9.41 8.64
C GLU A 112 11.86 -10.86 8.29
N THR A 113 11.31 -11.07 7.09
CA THR A 113 10.99 -12.39 6.57
C THR A 113 12.25 -13.25 6.39
N GLN A 114 13.30 -12.71 5.76
CA GLN A 114 14.56 -13.45 5.56
C GLN A 114 15.25 -13.74 6.90
N HIS A 115 15.28 -12.77 7.81
CA HIS A 115 15.83 -12.97 9.14
C HIS A 115 15.10 -14.10 9.89
N THR A 116 13.77 -14.12 9.82
CA THR A 116 12.95 -15.18 10.43
C THR A 116 13.24 -16.55 9.81
N ARG A 117 13.31 -16.62 8.47
CA ARG A 117 13.61 -17.86 7.73
C ARG A 117 14.99 -18.41 8.08
N HIS A 118 16.03 -17.58 8.06
CA HIS A 118 17.38 -18.00 8.41
C HIS A 118 17.50 -18.43 9.87
N THR A 119 16.83 -17.72 10.79
CA THR A 119 16.79 -18.11 12.22
C THR A 119 16.08 -19.46 12.40
N ALA A 120 14.97 -19.68 11.70
CA ALA A 120 14.24 -20.95 11.73
C ALA A 120 15.08 -22.09 11.14
N ALA A 121 15.71 -21.88 9.99
CA ALA A 121 16.59 -22.86 9.35
C ALA A 121 17.78 -23.24 10.25
N LYS A 122 18.42 -22.26 10.91
CA LYS A 122 19.48 -22.52 11.89
C LYS A 122 18.98 -23.44 13.02
N ARG A 123 17.84 -23.10 13.64
CA ARG A 123 17.23 -23.91 14.71
C ARG A 123 16.88 -25.33 14.26
N GLU A 124 16.41 -25.48 13.02
CA GLU A 124 16.06 -26.79 12.46
C GLU A 124 17.30 -27.67 12.25
N ILE A 125 18.40 -27.09 11.76
CA ILE A 125 19.69 -27.80 11.63
C ILE A 125 20.20 -28.22 13.01
N GLU A 126 20.21 -27.32 13.99
CA GLU A 126 20.62 -27.62 15.37
C GLU A 126 19.76 -28.73 15.99
N LYS A 127 18.44 -28.66 15.82
CA LYS A 127 17.52 -29.69 16.29
C LYS A 127 17.80 -31.05 15.63
N SER A 128 18.03 -31.06 14.33
CA SER A 128 18.30 -32.28 13.56
C SER A 128 19.61 -32.93 14.01
N LEU A 129 20.64 -32.12 14.27
CA LEU A 129 21.92 -32.56 14.80
C LEU A 129 21.78 -33.17 16.21
N ASN A 130 20.99 -32.54 17.08
CA ASN A 130 20.70 -33.09 18.41
C ASN A 130 19.96 -34.43 18.36
N ILE A 131 19.00 -34.57 17.43
CA ILE A 131 18.26 -35.84 17.24
C ILE A 131 19.20 -36.93 16.71
N LEU A 132 20.07 -36.59 15.76
CA LEU A 132 21.08 -37.49 15.20
C LEU A 132 22.01 -38.01 16.31
N GLU A 133 22.51 -37.12 17.17
CA GLU A 133 23.35 -37.48 18.33
C GLU A 133 22.60 -38.37 19.32
N ALA A 134 21.35 -38.03 19.66
CA ALA A 134 20.54 -38.85 20.56
C ALA A 134 20.27 -40.25 19.98
N ASN A 135 20.07 -40.36 18.67
CA ASN A 135 19.88 -41.64 17.99
C ASN A 135 21.18 -42.45 17.93
N ARG A 136 22.33 -41.79 17.75
CA ARG A 136 23.66 -42.43 17.86
C ARG A 136 23.84 -43.05 19.24
N ASP A 137 23.57 -42.30 20.30
CA ASP A 137 23.75 -42.80 21.67
C ASP A 137 22.84 -44.00 21.97
N LYS A 138 21.59 -43.96 21.48
CA LYS A 138 20.69 -45.12 21.54
C LYS A 138 21.25 -46.31 20.77
N ALA A 139 21.73 -46.10 19.54
CA ALA A 139 22.29 -47.16 18.72
C ALA A 139 23.51 -47.79 19.39
N VAL A 140 24.45 -46.97 19.88
CA VAL A 140 25.63 -47.42 20.64
C VAL A 140 25.21 -48.22 21.88
N GLY A 141 24.22 -47.74 22.63
CA GLY A 141 23.71 -48.44 23.82
C GLY A 141 23.06 -49.80 23.49
N ILE A 142 22.28 -49.89 22.42
CA ILE A 142 21.70 -51.16 21.94
C ILE A 142 22.81 -52.12 21.50
N ALA A 143 23.78 -51.60 20.77
CA ALA A 143 24.85 -52.37 20.21
C ALA A 143 25.80 -52.93 21.30
N ALA A 144 26.07 -52.15 22.35
CA ALA A 144 26.75 -52.62 23.55
C ALA A 144 25.98 -53.74 24.26
N LYS A 145 24.66 -53.58 24.46
CA LYS A 145 23.81 -54.62 25.07
C LYS A 145 23.77 -55.91 24.25
N ALA A 146 23.66 -55.80 22.93
CA ALA A 146 23.70 -56.96 22.04
C ALA A 146 25.05 -57.70 22.16
N GLY A 147 26.15 -56.94 22.24
CA GLY A 147 27.48 -57.50 22.47
C GLY A 147 27.63 -58.24 23.80
N ASP A 148 27.13 -57.65 24.89
CA ASP A 148 27.14 -58.28 26.21
C ASP A 148 26.29 -59.57 26.25
N GLN A 149 25.13 -59.56 25.58
CA GLN A 149 24.27 -60.74 25.44
C GLN A 149 24.95 -61.85 24.65
N GLU A 150 25.56 -61.54 23.50
CA GLU A 150 26.30 -62.51 22.69
C GLU A 150 27.45 -63.14 23.50
N ARG A 151 28.22 -62.30 24.21
CA ARG A 151 29.31 -62.76 25.08
C ARG A 151 28.80 -63.69 26.18
N SER A 152 27.71 -63.31 26.86
CA SER A 152 27.09 -64.11 27.92
C SER A 152 26.65 -65.49 27.41
N LEU A 153 25.95 -65.52 26.26
CA LEU A 153 25.49 -66.76 25.63
C LEU A 153 26.65 -67.68 25.25
N LYS A 154 27.74 -67.14 24.66
CA LYS A 154 28.94 -67.91 24.33
C LYS A 154 29.63 -68.49 25.57
N ILE A 155 29.64 -67.76 26.70
CA ILE A 155 30.20 -68.27 27.97
C ILE A 155 29.30 -69.38 28.53
N ALA A 156 27.99 -69.16 28.59
CA ALA A 156 27.03 -70.14 29.08
C ALA A 156 27.08 -71.45 28.27
N TYR A 157 27.13 -71.34 26.94
CA TYR A 157 27.31 -72.47 26.02
C TYR A 157 28.59 -73.26 26.35
N ARG A 158 29.74 -72.56 26.48
CA ARG A 158 31.02 -73.20 26.85
C ARG A 158 30.94 -73.93 28.20
N GLN A 159 30.31 -73.33 29.20
CA GLN A 159 30.15 -73.96 30.52
C GLN A 159 29.23 -75.19 30.48
N ALA A 160 28.08 -75.09 29.80
CA ALA A 160 27.13 -76.20 29.68
C ALA A 160 27.76 -77.41 28.97
N HIS A 161 28.49 -77.19 27.88
CA HIS A 161 29.20 -78.25 27.17
C HIS A 161 30.33 -78.87 27.98
N ARG A 162 31.11 -78.07 28.75
CA ARG A 162 32.10 -78.62 29.70
C ARG A 162 31.45 -79.52 30.75
N ARG A 163 30.32 -79.10 31.33
CA ARG A 163 29.57 -79.90 32.32
C ARG A 163 29.06 -81.21 31.74
N ALA A 164 28.46 -81.16 30.54
CA ALA A 164 27.96 -82.36 29.85
C ALA A 164 29.10 -83.36 29.56
N ARG A 165 30.26 -82.87 29.10
CA ARG A 165 31.41 -83.73 28.83
C ARG A 165 31.98 -84.36 30.09
N ASN A 166 32.10 -83.60 31.18
CA ASN A 166 32.53 -84.13 32.48
C ASN A 166 31.57 -85.23 33.00
N LYS A 167 30.26 -85.11 32.73
CA LYS A 167 29.26 -86.13 33.07
C LYS A 167 29.44 -87.45 32.31
N PHE A 168 29.96 -87.40 31.09
CA PHE A 168 30.20 -88.57 30.25
C PHE A 168 31.68 -88.99 30.19
N ARG A 169 32.53 -88.41 31.04
CA ARG A 169 33.99 -88.65 31.05
C ARG A 169 34.34 -90.13 31.19
N ASP A 170 33.61 -90.83 32.06
CA ASP A 170 33.84 -92.26 32.32
C ASP A 170 33.47 -93.15 31.12
N LYS A 171 32.63 -92.67 30.19
CA LYS A 171 32.24 -93.39 28.96
C LYS A 171 33.07 -93.00 27.73
N LEU A 172 33.56 -91.76 27.68
CA LEU A 172 34.27 -91.18 26.53
C LEU A 172 35.80 -91.36 26.61
N GLY A 173 36.35 -91.65 27.80
CA GLY A 173 37.79 -91.75 28.04
C GLY A 173 38.50 -90.40 28.06
N GLU A 174 39.69 -90.32 28.66
CA GLU A 174 40.45 -89.06 28.81
C GLU A 174 40.90 -88.43 27.49
N GLN A 175 40.93 -89.20 26.40
CA GLN A 175 41.41 -88.78 25.08
C GLN A 175 40.33 -88.30 24.10
N ALA A 176 39.09 -88.11 24.56
CA ALA A 176 38.00 -87.67 23.68
C ALA A 176 38.31 -86.28 23.08
N ALA A 177 38.31 -86.20 21.75
CA ALA A 177 38.61 -84.99 21.00
C ALA A 177 37.73 -83.82 21.45
N ILE A 178 38.37 -82.69 21.71
CA ILE A 178 37.69 -81.44 22.06
C ILE A 178 37.19 -80.83 20.75
N PRO A 179 35.88 -80.61 20.55
CA PRO A 179 35.39 -79.90 19.38
C PRO A 179 36.06 -78.51 19.31
N ALA A 180 36.50 -78.10 18.13
CA ALA A 180 37.00 -76.76 17.90
C ALA A 180 35.94 -75.77 18.40
N TYR A 181 36.30 -74.97 19.41
CA TYR A 181 35.33 -74.08 20.02
C TYR A 181 35.00 -72.95 19.04
N PHE A 182 33.94 -72.19 19.32
CA PHE A 182 33.90 -70.78 18.92
C PHE A 182 35.00 -70.03 19.72
N ASP A 183 36.27 -70.31 19.41
CA ASP A 183 37.45 -69.79 20.11
C ASP A 183 37.62 -68.29 19.88
N GLU A 184 37.15 -67.79 18.75
CA GLU A 184 36.96 -66.37 18.53
C GLU A 184 35.76 -65.87 19.36
N ILE A 185 36.07 -65.18 20.45
CA ILE A 185 35.18 -64.12 20.92
C ILE A 185 35.19 -63.09 19.79
N VAL A 186 34.26 -63.22 18.86
CA VAL A 186 33.89 -62.12 17.97
C VAL A 186 33.44 -61.00 18.90
N THR A 187 34.36 -60.11 19.25
CA THR A 187 34.00 -58.81 19.79
C THR A 187 33.11 -58.18 18.73
N PRO A 188 31.92 -57.68 19.09
CA PRO A 188 31.07 -57.02 18.13
C PRO A 188 31.85 -55.85 17.53
N ASN A 189 32.39 -56.05 16.33
CA ASN A 189 33.01 -54.99 15.56
C ASN A 189 31.88 -54.25 14.86
N LEU A 190 31.04 -53.60 15.66
CA LEU A 190 30.02 -52.72 15.12
C LEU A 190 30.77 -51.59 14.40
N PRO A 191 30.46 -51.30 13.14
CA PRO A 191 31.07 -50.20 12.44
C PRO A 191 30.88 -48.94 13.30
N ALA A 192 31.97 -48.21 13.54
CA ALA A 192 31.89 -46.95 14.24
C ALA A 192 30.90 -46.07 13.47
N PHE A 193 29.87 -45.57 14.17
CA PHE A 193 28.96 -44.58 13.61
C PHE A 193 29.74 -43.27 13.47
N ASP A 194 30.46 -43.12 12.37
CA ASP A 194 31.20 -41.91 12.05
C ASP A 194 30.21 -40.86 11.53
N LEU A 195 29.97 -39.85 12.35
CA LEU A 195 29.10 -38.70 12.05
C LEU A 195 29.91 -37.41 11.89
N THR A 196 31.24 -37.52 11.75
CA THR A 196 32.14 -36.36 11.64
C THR A 196 31.78 -35.50 10.44
N LYS A 197 31.55 -36.15 9.29
CA LYS A 197 31.18 -35.48 8.05
C LYS A 197 29.86 -34.72 8.15
N GLU A 198 28.82 -35.34 8.72
CA GLU A 198 27.51 -34.72 8.91
C GLU A 198 27.60 -33.53 9.87
N ARG A 199 28.40 -33.66 10.94
CA ARG A 199 28.69 -32.55 11.86
C ARG A 199 29.41 -31.40 11.18
N GLU A 200 30.45 -31.68 10.40
CA GLU A 200 31.20 -30.66 9.67
C GLU A 200 30.31 -29.91 8.67
N GLN A 201 29.48 -30.64 7.92
CA GLN A 201 28.51 -30.05 6.99
C GLN A 201 27.48 -29.17 7.71
N ALA A 202 26.92 -29.66 8.82
CA ALA A 202 25.97 -28.90 9.63
C ALA A 202 26.60 -27.63 10.22
N ASN A 203 27.82 -27.72 10.77
CA ASN A 203 28.55 -26.58 11.32
C ASN A 203 28.90 -25.55 10.23
N ALA A 204 29.30 -26.00 9.05
CA ALA A 204 29.54 -25.12 7.91
C ALA A 204 28.25 -24.40 7.48
N ALA A 205 27.13 -25.11 7.43
CA ALA A 205 25.83 -24.52 7.11
C ALA A 205 25.38 -23.50 8.17
N ILE A 206 25.50 -23.82 9.47
CA ILE A 206 25.19 -22.89 10.56
C ILE A 206 26.05 -21.63 10.45
N LYS A 207 27.36 -21.77 10.24
CA LYS A 207 28.28 -20.64 10.07
C LYS A 207 27.89 -19.76 8.87
N SER A 208 27.51 -20.37 7.75
CA SER A 208 27.03 -19.61 6.59
C SER A 208 25.73 -18.87 6.88
N ILE A 209 24.79 -19.49 7.60
CA ILE A 209 23.55 -18.83 8.02
C ILE A 209 23.82 -17.67 8.98
N GLU A 210 24.77 -17.81 9.91
CA GLU A 210 25.18 -16.72 10.79
C GLU A 210 25.78 -15.54 10.04
N GLN A 211 26.66 -15.80 9.06
CA GLN A 211 27.19 -14.77 8.18
C GLN A 211 26.09 -14.08 7.36
N ASN A 212 25.09 -14.83 6.91
CA ASN A 212 23.94 -14.24 6.21
C ASN A 212 23.10 -13.38 7.16
N LEU A 213 22.87 -13.82 8.40
CA LEU A 213 22.15 -13.04 9.40
C LEU A 213 22.86 -11.73 9.75
N THR A 214 24.19 -11.75 9.90
CA THR A 214 24.97 -10.52 10.14
C THR A 214 24.92 -9.59 8.93
N ALA A 215 25.06 -10.12 7.72
CA ALA A 215 24.94 -9.34 6.49
C ALA A 215 23.54 -8.71 6.33
N LEU A 216 22.47 -9.46 6.65
CA LEU A 216 21.09 -8.95 6.63
C LEU A 216 20.90 -7.84 7.67
N ASN A 217 21.46 -7.97 8.87
CA ASN A 217 21.37 -6.93 9.90
C ASN A 217 22.13 -5.65 9.50
N LEU A 218 23.36 -5.78 8.99
CA LEU A 218 24.12 -4.64 8.47
C LEU A 218 23.38 -3.95 7.31
N SER A 219 22.80 -4.73 6.40
CA SER A 219 22.03 -4.21 5.28
C SER A 219 20.75 -3.52 5.74
N ARG A 220 20.09 -4.05 6.77
CA ARG A 220 18.92 -3.42 7.40
C ARG A 220 19.28 -2.07 8.04
N GLU A 221 20.34 -2.03 8.83
CA GLU A 221 20.82 -0.79 9.47
C GLU A 221 21.22 0.26 8.42
N TRP A 222 21.93 -0.16 7.37
CA TRP A 222 22.24 0.70 6.23
C TRP A 222 20.97 1.23 5.56
N LEU A 223 19.97 0.38 5.33
CA LEU A 223 18.70 0.81 4.74
C LEU A 223 17.96 1.81 5.64
N GLU A 224 17.94 1.59 6.95
CA GLU A 224 17.29 2.52 7.90
C GLU A 224 18.00 3.89 7.92
N THR A 225 19.34 3.92 7.93
CA THR A 225 20.10 5.17 7.83
C THR A 225 19.90 5.87 6.48
N HIS A 226 19.83 5.10 5.39
CA HIS A 226 19.56 5.63 4.06
C HIS A 226 18.15 6.23 3.95
N ILE A 227 17.13 5.57 4.50
CA ILE A 227 15.76 6.10 4.58
C ILE A 227 15.74 7.44 5.30
N GLN A 228 16.39 7.53 6.47
CA GLN A 228 16.46 8.78 7.23
C GLN A 228 17.15 9.90 6.44
N SER A 229 18.23 9.59 5.72
CA SER A 229 18.93 10.54 4.85
C SER A 229 18.02 11.05 3.72
N VAL A 230 17.34 10.14 3.02
CA VAL A 230 16.41 10.48 1.94
C VAL A 230 15.24 11.32 2.45
N GLN A 231 14.65 10.96 3.60
CA GLN A 231 13.58 11.74 4.23
C GLN A 231 14.03 13.15 4.61
N LYS A 232 15.24 13.30 5.18
CA LYS A 232 15.84 14.61 5.46
C LYS A 232 16.04 15.41 4.17
N GLY A 233 16.57 14.78 3.12
CA GLY A 233 16.75 15.40 1.80
C GLY A 233 15.43 15.90 1.20
N LEU A 234 14.40 15.05 1.17
CA LEU A 234 13.06 15.41 0.72
C LEU A 234 12.47 16.59 1.52
N SER A 235 12.64 16.58 2.85
CA SER A 235 12.17 17.67 3.71
C SER A 235 12.91 19.00 3.44
N SER A 236 14.21 18.93 3.16
CA SER A 236 15.04 20.10 2.83
C SER A 236 14.63 20.71 1.50
N ILE A 237 14.45 19.87 0.47
CA ILE A 237 13.96 20.29 -0.85
C ILE A 237 12.59 20.95 -0.70
N GLN A 238 11.69 20.37 0.09
CA GLN A 238 10.36 20.96 0.32
C GLN A 238 10.43 22.34 0.99
N LYS A 239 11.30 22.52 1.99
CA LYS A 239 11.54 23.84 2.62
C LYS A 239 12.10 24.85 1.61
N GLN A 240 13.06 24.45 0.78
CA GLN A 240 13.65 25.33 -0.23
C GLN A 240 12.63 25.73 -1.29
N VAL A 241 11.81 24.79 -1.76
CA VAL A 241 10.70 25.07 -2.69
C VAL A 241 9.72 26.07 -2.06
N ASN A 242 9.31 25.86 -0.81
CA ASN A 242 8.38 26.78 -0.13
C ASN A 242 8.99 28.19 0.00
N LYS A 243 10.30 28.30 0.26
CA LYS A 243 11.01 29.57 0.31
C LYS A 243 11.05 30.28 -1.05
N GLU A 244 11.34 29.57 -2.13
CA GLU A 244 11.35 30.15 -3.48
C GLU A 244 9.94 30.56 -3.93
N VAL A 245 8.91 29.75 -3.60
CA VAL A 245 7.50 30.11 -3.86
C VAL A 245 7.11 31.38 -3.10
N ALA A 246 7.52 31.52 -1.83
CA ALA A 246 7.26 32.73 -1.04
C ALA A 246 7.92 33.97 -1.66
N LYS A 247 9.20 33.88 -2.07
CA LYS A 247 9.90 34.98 -2.76
C LYS A 247 9.21 35.38 -4.08
N VAL A 248 8.78 34.42 -4.89
CA VAL A 248 8.06 34.70 -6.13
C VAL A 248 6.71 35.37 -5.84
N ARG A 249 6.03 34.97 -4.77
CA ARG A 249 4.78 35.61 -4.35
C ARG A 249 5.00 37.04 -3.86
N GLU A 250 6.02 37.26 -3.03
CA GLU A 250 6.39 38.58 -2.52
C GLU A 250 6.79 39.54 -3.66
N SER A 251 7.60 39.08 -4.62
CA SER A 251 7.98 39.87 -5.80
C SER A 251 6.81 40.19 -6.73
N ARG A 252 5.85 39.26 -6.89
CA ARG A 252 4.58 39.53 -7.61
C ARG A 252 3.73 40.58 -6.90
N MET A 253 3.64 40.54 -5.55
CA MET A 253 2.90 41.58 -4.81
C MET A 253 3.59 42.95 -4.84
N ALA A 254 4.92 42.97 -4.77
CA ALA A 254 5.69 44.21 -4.85
C ALA A 254 5.57 44.88 -6.21
N SER A 255 5.56 44.11 -7.31
CA SER A 255 5.35 44.63 -8.66
C SER A 255 3.93 45.15 -8.87
N GLN A 256 2.90 44.47 -8.35
CA GLN A 256 1.52 44.98 -8.35
C GLN A 256 1.38 46.32 -7.61
N HIS A 257 1.99 46.46 -6.43
CA HIS A 257 1.99 47.73 -5.71
C HIS A 257 2.73 48.86 -6.45
N GLN A 258 3.77 48.53 -7.23
CA GLN A 258 4.54 49.50 -8.00
C GLN A 258 3.78 49.98 -9.25
N ASP A 259 3.00 49.09 -9.88
CA ASP A 259 2.15 49.43 -11.02
C ASP A 259 0.91 50.22 -10.58
N ASP A 260 0.31 49.89 -9.43
CA ASP A 260 -0.80 50.66 -8.84
C ASP A 260 -0.36 52.09 -8.46
N ALA A 261 0.86 52.25 -7.95
CA ALA A 261 1.42 53.57 -7.60
C ALA A 261 1.82 54.43 -8.81
N ARG A 262 2.01 53.83 -10.00
CA ARG A 262 2.27 54.55 -11.26
C ARG A 262 0.99 54.89 -12.03
N SER A 263 -0.12 54.27 -11.66
CA SER A 263 -1.41 54.41 -12.34
C SER A 263 -2.37 55.39 -11.63
N ALA A 264 -1.93 55.99 -10.51
CA ALA A 264 -2.60 57.03 -9.75
C ALA A 264 -1.89 58.38 -9.95
#